data_AF-A0A516WCW5-F1
#
_entry.id   AF-A0A516WCW5-F1
#
_cell.length_a   1.000
_cell.length_b   1.000
_cell.length_c   1.000
_cell.angle_alpha   90.00
_cell.angle_beta   90.00
_cell.angle_gamma   90.00
#
_symmetry.space_group_name_H-M   'P 1'
#
loop_
_entity.id
_entity.type
_entity.pdbx_description
1 polymer ?
#
loop_
_entity_poly.entity_id
_entity_poly.type
_entity_poly.pdbx_seq_one_letter_code
_entity_poly.pdbx_strand_id
1 'polypeptide(L)'
;MSTDHMHPPLAPDILFAALFDTLPASRRCNGLTLASGTLLGHPLDCFVLHGSDCTSTGHAALLEFLTTERTAVRPLIGIFACGTATDEDGLLLERQAMLLQQLAIARSLAPYLSIVLTQQTDTLAALAALADLTLVARPAGSLALHGPNAVLQARALVFDADALGGAAALRHQSGLAARSCRSTLEALRHVRLALPLLSSPQSLVPAKTAKPTQALATLLPDTRNAFDCRELIDTLIDAGSLLAWHDDDDLAVATGIARLQGRTIGIVSNQPRQHAGHLGLAELRRIERFLQLCRIRKLPVLSLIDTGGLLPALPDTDADLLATWLRVLDAWQTLETPRISIVPRLALGTGALSMGLTPATPRHIRIEWLGAGTQASGTFADAHPTAQQTGPYHLLTAPADCPLAVHTALDLLQA
;
A
#
# COMPACT_ATOMS: atom_id res chain seq x y z
N MET A 1 -10.49 35.92 5.28
CA MET A 1 -10.09 35.51 3.91
C MET A 1 -8.59 35.71 3.78
N SER A 2 -7.79 34.80 4.35
CA SER A 2 -6.36 34.75 4.03
C SER A 2 -6.24 33.95 2.75
N THR A 3 -5.75 34.58 1.69
CA THR A 3 -5.22 33.89 0.52
C THR A 3 -4.05 33.05 1.02
N ASP A 4 -4.30 31.77 1.26
CA ASP A 4 -3.27 30.82 1.63
C ASP A 4 -2.22 30.86 0.52
N HIS A 5 -1.01 31.31 0.86
CA HIS A 5 0.14 31.30 -0.04
C HIS A 5 0.59 29.84 -0.20
N MET A 6 -0.23 29.04 -0.88
CA MET A 6 0.17 27.76 -1.42
C MET A 6 1.23 28.05 -2.48
N HIS A 7 2.48 27.68 -2.19
CA HIS A 7 3.52 27.71 -3.19
C HIS A 7 3.01 26.94 -4.42
N PRO A 8 3.10 27.53 -5.63
CA PRO A 8 2.71 26.82 -6.83
C PRO A 8 3.49 25.51 -6.93
N PRO A 9 2.88 24.43 -7.44
CA PRO A 9 3.57 23.17 -7.60
C PRO A 9 4.86 23.38 -8.40
N LEU A 10 5.91 22.63 -8.02
CA LEU A 10 7.22 22.74 -8.67
C LEU A 10 7.08 22.53 -10.18
N ALA A 11 7.85 23.30 -10.96
CA ALA A 11 7.88 23.14 -12.40
C ALA A 11 8.29 21.70 -12.79
N PRO A 12 7.75 21.14 -13.89
CA PRO A 12 8.05 19.77 -14.32
C PRO A 12 9.55 19.47 -14.42
N ASP A 13 10.37 20.41 -14.88
CA ASP A 13 11.82 20.21 -15.01
C ASP A 13 12.49 19.96 -13.65
N ILE A 14 12.02 20.62 -12.59
CA ILE A 14 12.52 20.43 -11.22
C ILE A 14 12.09 19.05 -10.69
N LEU A 15 10.84 18.66 -10.96
CA LEU A 15 10.33 17.34 -10.59
C LEU A 15 11.14 16.23 -11.26
N PHE A 16 11.43 16.37 -12.55
CA PHE A 16 12.23 15.41 -13.30
C PHE A 16 13.69 15.38 -12.86
N ALA A 17 14.30 16.54 -12.58
CA ALA A 17 15.66 16.60 -12.04
C ALA A 17 15.80 15.88 -10.69
N ALA A 18 14.75 15.91 -9.84
CA ALA A 18 14.74 15.21 -8.56
C ALA A 18 14.42 13.70 -8.69
N LEU A 19 13.70 13.31 -9.74
CA LEU A 19 13.23 11.94 -9.94
C LEU A 19 14.23 11.08 -10.71
N PHE A 20 14.68 11.54 -11.88
CA PHE A 20 15.54 10.77 -12.79
C PHE A 20 17.02 10.84 -12.38
N ASP A 21 17.81 9.88 -12.85
CA ASP A 21 19.27 9.86 -12.66
C ASP A 21 19.95 10.98 -13.46
N THR A 22 19.41 11.28 -14.64
CA THR A 22 19.81 12.38 -15.52
C THR A 22 18.56 13.10 -16.01
N LEU A 23 18.61 14.42 -16.15
CA LEU A 23 17.47 15.19 -16.66
C LEU A 23 17.13 14.71 -18.09
N PRO A 24 15.94 14.12 -18.30
CA PRO A 24 15.55 13.59 -19.60
C PRO A 24 15.06 14.69 -20.54
N ALA A 25 15.04 14.39 -21.84
CA ALA A 25 14.26 15.18 -22.79
C ALA A 25 12.77 15.05 -22.45
N SER A 26 12.06 16.18 -22.42
CA SER A 26 10.62 16.21 -22.11
C SER A 26 9.79 16.71 -23.27
N ARG A 27 8.63 16.08 -23.52
CA ARG A 27 7.61 16.58 -24.45
C ARG A 27 6.54 17.32 -23.65
N ARG A 28 6.15 18.52 -24.10
CA ARG A 28 5.08 19.31 -23.48
C ARG A 28 3.91 19.44 -24.45
N CYS A 29 2.69 19.32 -23.94
CA CYS A 29 1.46 19.50 -24.72
C CYS A 29 0.32 19.92 -23.78
N ASN A 30 -0.13 21.17 -23.86
CA ASN A 30 -1.35 21.69 -23.19
C ASN A 30 -1.61 21.11 -21.78
N GLY A 31 -0.73 21.48 -20.83
CA GLY A 31 -0.82 21.05 -19.42
C GLY A 31 -0.31 19.63 -19.14
N LEU A 32 0.12 18.87 -20.16
CA LEU A 32 0.87 17.62 -20.01
C LEU A 32 2.36 17.87 -20.20
N THR A 33 3.18 17.20 -19.39
CA THR A 33 4.61 17.02 -19.66
C THR A 33 5.01 15.57 -19.46
N LEU A 34 5.63 14.98 -20.49
CA LEU A 34 6.06 13.60 -20.55
C LEU A 34 7.57 13.50 -20.60
N ALA A 35 8.13 12.52 -19.91
CA ALA A 35 9.53 12.16 -20.02
C ALA A 35 9.75 10.66 -19.75
N SER A 36 10.76 10.10 -20.39
CA SER A 36 11.25 8.75 -20.13
C SER A 36 12.73 8.81 -19.79
N GLY A 37 13.16 7.96 -18.86
CA GLY A 37 14.54 7.95 -18.38
C GLY A 37 14.78 6.81 -17.40
N THR A 38 15.80 6.94 -16.55
CA THR A 38 16.11 5.95 -15.51
C THR A 38 16.04 6.56 -14.12
N LEU A 39 15.68 5.74 -13.14
CA LEU A 39 15.80 6.03 -11.70
C LEU A 39 16.53 4.86 -11.06
N LEU A 40 17.70 5.13 -10.48
CA LEU A 40 18.59 4.11 -9.92
C LEU A 40 18.87 2.98 -10.92
N GLY A 41 19.01 3.34 -12.21
CA GLY A 41 19.19 2.38 -13.31
C GLY A 41 17.92 1.65 -13.78
N HIS A 42 16.78 1.81 -13.11
CA HIS A 42 15.50 1.26 -13.57
C HIS A 42 14.87 2.17 -14.64
N PRO A 43 14.59 1.68 -15.87
CA PRO A 43 13.91 2.48 -16.88
C PRO A 43 12.46 2.73 -16.46
N LEU A 44 11.98 3.96 -16.62
CA LEU A 44 10.61 4.35 -16.29
C LEU A 44 10.09 5.45 -17.20
N ASP A 45 8.76 5.57 -17.22
CA ASP A 45 8.04 6.67 -17.86
C ASP A 45 7.38 7.55 -16.79
N CYS A 46 7.40 8.86 -16.97
CA CYS A 46 6.77 9.81 -16.07
C CYS A 46 5.94 10.83 -16.85
N PHE A 47 4.74 11.10 -16.34
CA PHE A 47 3.87 12.16 -16.83
C PHE A 47 3.54 13.12 -15.69
N VAL A 48 3.43 14.40 -16.02
CA VAL A 48 2.98 15.46 -15.12
C VAL A 48 1.77 16.12 -15.76
N LEU A 49 0.62 16.08 -15.09
CA LEU A 49 -0.54 16.91 -15.40
C LEU A 49 -0.47 18.16 -14.53
N HIS A 50 -0.31 19.33 -15.13
CA HIS A 50 -0.06 20.59 -14.42
C HIS A 50 -0.68 21.79 -15.13
N GLY A 51 -0.68 22.92 -14.42
CA GLY A 51 -1.19 24.19 -14.93
C GLY A 51 -2.72 24.32 -14.81
N SER A 52 -3.22 25.51 -15.16
CA SER A 52 -4.65 25.78 -15.36
C SER A 52 -5.19 25.13 -16.64
N ASP A 53 -4.28 24.78 -17.56
CA ASP A 53 -4.59 24.40 -18.94
C ASP A 53 -4.37 22.90 -19.16
N CYS A 54 -4.65 22.05 -18.17
CA CYS A 54 -4.72 20.61 -18.43
C CYS A 54 -5.96 20.35 -19.29
N THR A 55 -5.80 20.44 -20.61
CA THR A 55 -6.92 20.41 -21.54
C THR A 55 -7.25 18.97 -21.93
N SER A 56 -8.41 18.81 -22.57
CA SER A 56 -8.75 17.57 -23.27
C SER A 56 -7.67 17.16 -24.28
N THR A 57 -6.99 18.10 -24.94
CA THR A 57 -5.89 17.82 -25.89
C THR A 57 -4.62 17.31 -25.18
N GLY A 58 -4.32 17.82 -23.99
CA GLY A 58 -3.28 17.23 -23.12
C GLY A 58 -3.59 15.78 -22.74
N HIS A 59 -4.85 15.46 -22.43
CA HIS A 59 -5.28 14.08 -22.16
C HIS A 59 -5.16 13.18 -23.40
N ALA A 60 -5.44 13.71 -24.61
CA ALA A 60 -5.26 12.99 -25.86
C ALA A 60 -3.79 12.62 -26.10
N ALA A 61 -2.87 13.55 -25.83
CA ALA A 61 -1.43 13.30 -25.96
C ALA A 61 -0.93 12.25 -24.96
N LEU A 62 -1.45 12.23 -23.72
CA LEU A 62 -1.14 11.18 -22.76
C LEU A 62 -1.67 9.82 -23.24
N LEU A 63 -2.87 9.80 -23.82
CA LEU A 63 -3.47 8.59 -24.35
C LEU A 63 -2.64 8.03 -25.52
N GLU A 64 -2.28 8.87 -26.48
CA GLU A 64 -1.39 8.53 -27.59
C GLU A 64 -0.06 7.95 -27.09
N PHE A 65 0.54 8.58 -26.07
CA PHE A 65 1.75 8.07 -25.44
C PHE A 65 1.54 6.66 -24.89
N LEU A 66 0.49 6.45 -24.08
CA LEU A 66 0.21 5.16 -23.44
C LEU A 66 -0.10 4.04 -24.45
N THR A 67 -0.73 4.35 -25.59
CA THR A 67 -1.17 3.34 -26.57
C THR A 67 -0.14 3.07 -27.66
N THR A 68 0.57 4.10 -28.11
CA THR A 68 1.32 4.05 -29.38
C THR A 68 2.82 4.21 -29.17
N GLU A 69 3.23 5.08 -28.24
CA GLU A 69 4.66 5.42 -28.05
C GLU A 69 5.36 4.49 -27.05
N ARG A 70 4.62 3.92 -26.10
CA ARG A 70 5.15 2.97 -25.11
C ARG A 70 5.39 1.59 -25.72
N THR A 71 6.55 1.45 -26.33
CA THR A 71 7.01 0.19 -26.95
C THR A 71 7.48 -0.87 -25.94
N ALA A 72 7.79 -0.47 -24.71
CA ALA A 72 8.27 -1.37 -23.66
C ALA A 72 7.42 -1.26 -22.39
N VAL A 73 7.20 -2.39 -21.72
CA VAL A 73 6.54 -2.45 -20.41
C VAL A 73 7.51 -1.89 -19.36
N ARG A 74 7.21 -0.68 -18.90
CA ARG A 74 8.02 0.05 -17.90
C ARG A 74 7.13 0.57 -16.76
N PRO A 75 7.67 0.73 -15.55
CA PRO A 75 7.00 1.46 -14.51
C PRO A 75 6.56 2.85 -14.97
N LEU A 76 5.41 3.30 -14.46
CA LEU A 76 4.81 4.59 -14.78
C LEU A 76 4.67 5.43 -13.50
N ILE A 77 5.06 6.69 -13.56
CA ILE A 77 4.88 7.66 -12.47
C ILE A 77 3.98 8.79 -12.97
N GLY A 78 2.80 8.94 -12.36
CA GLY A 78 1.88 10.03 -12.63
C GLY A 78 1.95 11.12 -11.57
N ILE A 79 2.29 12.35 -11.95
CA ILE A 79 2.29 13.49 -11.04
C ILE A 79 1.10 14.38 -11.37
N PHE A 80 0.22 14.57 -10.40
CA PHE A 80 -1.03 15.31 -10.52
C PHE A 80 -0.89 16.65 -9.79
N ALA A 81 -0.77 17.72 -10.58
CA ALA A 81 -0.51 19.09 -10.14
C ALA A 81 -1.47 20.11 -10.79
N CYS A 82 -2.58 19.64 -11.38
CA CYS A 82 -3.69 20.46 -11.87
C CYS A 82 -4.95 20.15 -11.06
N GLY A 83 -5.78 21.15 -10.75
CA GLY A 83 -7.02 20.92 -9.99
C GLY A 83 -8.25 20.66 -10.85
N THR A 84 -8.22 21.08 -12.10
CA THR A 84 -9.33 21.01 -13.05
C THR A 84 -8.79 20.70 -14.44
N ALA A 85 -9.64 20.13 -15.29
CA ALA A 85 -9.33 19.94 -16.70
C ALA A 85 -10.31 20.73 -17.57
N THR A 86 -9.80 21.33 -18.64
CA THR A 86 -10.57 22.17 -19.56
C THR A 86 -11.02 21.34 -20.76
N ASP A 87 -12.30 21.34 -21.07
CA ASP A 87 -12.87 20.59 -22.20
C ASP A 87 -13.08 21.49 -23.42
N GLU A 88 -12.06 21.59 -24.28
CA GLU A 88 -12.06 22.50 -25.43
C GLU A 88 -12.85 21.95 -26.62
N ASP A 89 -12.90 20.62 -26.76
CA ASP A 89 -13.45 19.91 -27.91
C ASP A 89 -14.59 18.95 -27.56
N GLY A 90 -15.06 18.95 -26.31
CA GLY A 90 -16.18 18.13 -25.84
C GLY A 90 -15.85 16.65 -25.65
N LEU A 91 -14.57 16.28 -25.71
CA LEU A 91 -14.08 14.90 -25.68
C LEU A 91 -13.34 14.56 -24.38
N LEU A 92 -13.29 15.48 -23.40
CA LEU A 92 -12.54 15.28 -22.17
C LEU A 92 -12.95 14.00 -21.43
N LEU A 93 -14.25 13.78 -21.23
CA LEU A 93 -14.74 12.62 -20.48
C LEU A 93 -14.40 11.29 -21.19
N GLU A 94 -14.59 11.24 -22.51
CA GLU A 94 -14.23 10.07 -23.32
C GLU A 94 -12.73 9.77 -23.20
N ARG A 95 -11.88 10.79 -23.33
CA ARG A 95 -10.42 10.64 -23.20
C ARG A 95 -10.02 10.21 -21.79
N GLN A 96 -10.63 10.75 -20.75
CA GLN A 96 -10.36 10.35 -19.38
C GLN A 96 -10.82 8.90 -19.10
N ALA A 97 -11.94 8.46 -19.67
CA ALA A 97 -12.38 7.08 -19.59
C ALA A 97 -11.40 6.11 -20.29
N MET A 98 -10.91 6.48 -21.48
CA MET A 98 -9.87 5.71 -22.17
C MET A 98 -8.56 5.69 -21.38
N LEU A 99 -8.16 6.81 -20.78
CA LEU A 99 -6.98 6.88 -19.91
C LEU A 99 -7.11 5.97 -18.68
N LEU A 100 -8.29 5.91 -18.03
CA LEU A 100 -8.52 4.97 -16.94
C LEU A 100 -8.29 3.52 -17.39
N GLN A 101 -8.79 3.15 -18.56
CA GLN A 101 -8.57 1.82 -19.13
C GLN A 101 -7.10 1.55 -19.42
N GLN A 102 -6.40 2.48 -20.09
CA GLN A 102 -4.99 2.30 -20.43
C GLN A 102 -4.08 2.29 -19.21
N LEU A 103 -4.37 3.12 -18.20
CA LEU A 103 -3.65 3.09 -16.93
C LEU A 103 -3.92 1.79 -16.16
N ALA A 104 -5.13 1.23 -16.22
CA ALA A 104 -5.42 -0.06 -15.59
C ALA A 104 -4.65 -1.20 -16.27
N ILE A 105 -4.59 -1.20 -17.61
CA ILE A 105 -3.77 -2.15 -18.38
C ILE A 105 -2.29 -1.95 -18.04
N ALA A 106 -1.77 -0.73 -18.10
CA ALA A 106 -0.37 -0.42 -17.79
C ALA A 106 -0.02 -0.84 -16.36
N ARG A 107 -0.89 -0.53 -15.40
CA ARG A 107 -0.77 -0.97 -14.00
C ARG A 107 -0.75 -2.49 -13.91
N SER A 108 -1.53 -3.25 -14.69
CA SER A 108 -1.47 -4.72 -14.62
C SER A 108 -0.11 -5.30 -15.04
N LEU A 109 0.63 -4.59 -15.91
CA LEU A 109 1.88 -5.05 -16.51
C LEU A 109 3.13 -4.56 -15.76
N ALA A 110 3.11 -3.34 -15.24
CA ALA A 110 4.23 -2.73 -14.53
C ALA A 110 3.74 -1.83 -13.38
N PRO A 111 4.60 -1.53 -12.38
CA PRO A 111 4.26 -0.63 -11.28
C PRO A 111 3.76 0.73 -11.76
N TYR A 112 2.58 1.15 -11.28
CA TYR A 112 2.07 2.50 -11.50
C TYR A 112 2.00 3.23 -10.16
N LEU A 113 2.72 4.34 -10.02
CA LEU A 113 2.74 5.16 -8.81
C LEU A 113 2.19 6.55 -9.12
N SER A 114 1.43 7.13 -8.20
CA SER A 114 0.91 8.49 -8.34
C SER A 114 1.39 9.40 -7.21
N ILE A 115 1.67 10.65 -7.56
CA ILE A 115 1.95 11.74 -6.62
C ILE A 115 0.87 12.81 -6.82
N VAL A 116 0.13 13.10 -5.75
CA VAL A 116 -0.93 14.11 -5.74
C VAL A 116 -0.40 15.36 -5.03
N LEU A 117 -0.19 16.43 -5.81
CA LEU A 117 0.36 17.70 -5.34
C LEU A 117 -0.69 18.78 -5.13
N THR A 118 -1.85 18.65 -5.75
CA THR A 118 -2.99 19.56 -5.62
C THR A 118 -4.27 18.75 -5.46
N GLN A 119 -5.34 19.40 -4.99
CA GLN A 119 -6.67 18.79 -4.98
C GLN A 119 -7.04 18.24 -6.36
N GLN A 120 -7.44 16.97 -6.41
CA GLN A 120 -8.00 16.32 -7.60
C GLN A 120 -9.46 15.97 -7.32
N THR A 121 -10.33 16.26 -8.27
CA THR A 121 -11.74 15.86 -8.21
C THR A 121 -12.12 14.93 -9.36
N ASP A 122 -13.29 14.31 -9.26
CA ASP A 122 -13.93 13.57 -10.34
C ASP A 122 -12.98 12.52 -10.98
N THR A 123 -12.89 12.49 -12.31
CA THR A 123 -12.09 11.48 -13.02
C THR A 123 -10.58 11.63 -12.79
N LEU A 124 -10.07 12.85 -12.56
CA LEU A 124 -8.65 13.06 -12.23
C LEU A 124 -8.29 12.37 -10.91
N ALA A 125 -9.19 12.44 -9.92
CA ALA A 125 -9.02 11.72 -8.66
C ALA A 125 -8.98 10.20 -8.88
N ALA A 126 -9.82 9.67 -9.78
CA ALA A 126 -9.82 8.25 -10.13
C ALA A 126 -8.52 7.82 -10.83
N LEU A 127 -8.00 8.62 -11.77
CA LEU A 127 -6.72 8.35 -12.46
C LEU A 127 -5.54 8.26 -11.47
N ALA A 128 -5.52 9.14 -10.47
CA ALA A 128 -4.51 9.14 -9.42
C ALA A 128 -4.70 7.97 -8.44
N ALA A 129 -5.93 7.72 -7.98
CA ALA A 129 -6.25 6.66 -7.02
C ALA A 129 -6.09 5.24 -7.58
N LEU A 130 -6.10 5.08 -8.91
CA LEU A 130 -5.91 3.80 -9.58
C LEU A 130 -4.50 3.21 -9.35
N ALA A 131 -3.49 4.05 -9.06
CA ALA A 131 -2.09 3.65 -8.87
C ALA A 131 -1.89 2.57 -7.82
N ASP A 132 -0.84 1.74 -7.93
CA ASP A 132 -0.46 0.79 -6.88
C ASP A 132 -0.13 1.52 -5.57
N LEU A 133 0.55 2.67 -5.67
CA LEU A 133 0.91 3.52 -4.56
C LEU A 133 0.48 4.96 -4.85
N THR A 134 -0.35 5.52 -3.99
CA THR A 134 -0.78 6.92 -4.05
C THR A 134 -0.12 7.72 -2.94
N LEU A 135 0.72 8.68 -3.31
CA LEU A 135 1.43 9.57 -2.39
C LEU A 135 0.76 10.94 -2.41
N VAL A 136 0.28 11.39 -1.26
CA VAL A 136 -0.43 12.69 -1.14
C VAL A 136 0.47 13.70 -0.45
N ALA A 137 0.87 14.76 -1.15
CA ALA A 137 1.70 15.83 -0.60
C ALA A 137 0.83 16.88 0.11
N ARG A 138 1.03 17.03 1.43
CA ARG A 138 0.33 18.02 2.26
C ARG A 138 0.99 19.40 2.20
N PRO A 139 0.23 20.47 2.48
CA PRO A 139 -1.22 20.49 2.77
C PRO A 139 -2.09 20.51 1.50
N ALA A 140 -1.48 20.62 0.32
CA ALA A 140 -2.17 20.94 -0.93
C ALA A 140 -2.93 19.77 -1.59
N GLY A 141 -2.42 18.55 -1.46
CA GLY A 141 -2.92 17.37 -2.13
C GLY A 141 -4.14 16.78 -1.45
N SER A 142 -5.18 16.49 -2.24
CA SER A 142 -6.37 15.77 -1.81
C SER A 142 -7.02 15.05 -2.98
N LEU A 143 -7.78 13.98 -2.70
CA LEU A 143 -8.56 13.22 -3.69
C LEU A 143 -10.01 13.16 -3.21
N ALA A 144 -10.94 13.67 -4.01
CA ALA A 144 -12.37 13.59 -3.71
C ALA A 144 -13.15 13.29 -4.98
N LEU A 145 -14.32 12.66 -4.87
CA LEU A 145 -15.22 12.58 -6.01
C LEU A 145 -15.78 13.96 -6.37
N HIS A 146 -16.15 14.75 -5.35
CA HIS A 146 -16.71 16.08 -5.54
C HIS A 146 -15.92 17.12 -4.74
N GLY A 147 -15.72 18.30 -5.33
CA GLY A 147 -15.09 19.42 -4.63
C GLY A 147 -15.97 20.01 -3.51
N PRO A 148 -15.37 20.76 -2.56
CA PRO A 148 -16.08 21.41 -1.45
C PRO A 148 -17.35 22.17 -1.85
N ASN A 149 -17.27 22.95 -2.94
CA ASN A 149 -18.40 23.76 -3.42
C ASN A 149 -19.59 22.89 -3.88
N ALA A 150 -19.32 21.75 -4.53
CA ALA A 150 -20.37 20.85 -4.98
C ALA A 150 -21.06 20.15 -3.79
N VAL A 151 -20.30 19.77 -2.77
CA VAL A 151 -20.86 19.20 -1.52
C VAL A 151 -21.72 20.24 -0.78
N LEU A 152 -21.23 21.48 -0.69
CA LEU A 152 -21.98 22.58 -0.10
C LEU A 152 -23.32 22.82 -0.81
N GLN A 153 -23.31 22.86 -2.15
CA GLN A 153 -24.52 23.06 -2.94
C GLN A 153 -25.52 21.90 -2.79
N ALA A 154 -25.04 20.65 -2.75
CA ALA A 154 -25.91 19.48 -2.72
C ALA A 154 -26.44 19.14 -1.32
N ARG A 155 -25.66 19.41 -0.26
CA ARG A 155 -25.98 18.97 1.11
C ARG A 155 -26.09 20.11 2.13
N ALA A 156 -25.81 21.35 1.76
CA ALA A 156 -25.70 22.48 2.68
C ALA A 156 -24.69 22.25 3.82
N LEU A 157 -23.70 21.37 3.59
CA LEU A 157 -22.64 21.07 4.54
C LEU A 157 -21.34 21.72 4.08
N VAL A 158 -20.69 22.41 5.01
CA VAL A 158 -19.38 23.02 4.77
C VAL A 158 -18.30 22.04 5.18
N PHE A 159 -17.52 21.59 4.21
CA PHE A 159 -16.29 20.85 4.43
C PHE A 159 -15.15 21.55 3.68
N ASP A 160 -13.94 21.48 4.22
CA ASP A 160 -12.76 21.85 3.46
C ASP A 160 -12.24 20.66 2.63
N ALA A 161 -11.26 20.92 1.76
CA ALA A 161 -10.70 19.90 0.89
C ALA A 161 -9.95 18.79 1.66
N ASP A 162 -9.35 19.10 2.81
CA ASP A 162 -8.63 18.14 3.64
C ASP A 162 -9.60 17.18 4.36
N ALA A 163 -10.74 17.67 4.84
CA ALA A 163 -11.78 16.85 5.43
C ALA A 163 -12.45 15.91 4.42
N LEU A 164 -12.62 16.35 3.17
CA LEU A 164 -13.25 15.54 2.11
C LEU A 164 -12.31 14.50 1.52
N GLY A 165 -11.04 14.83 1.36
CA GLY A 165 -10.12 14.04 0.53
C GLY A 165 -8.65 14.17 0.91
N GLY A 166 -8.35 14.77 2.05
CA GLY A 166 -7.00 14.88 2.57
C GLY A 166 -6.41 13.52 2.90
N ALA A 167 -5.10 13.50 3.16
CA ALA A 167 -4.37 12.27 3.37
C ALA A 167 -4.91 11.44 4.56
N ALA A 168 -5.35 12.11 5.64
CA ALA A 168 -5.95 11.45 6.80
C ALA A 168 -7.33 10.85 6.47
N ALA A 169 -8.20 11.63 5.81
CA ALA A 169 -9.52 11.17 5.38
C ALA A 169 -9.41 9.94 4.47
N LEU A 170 -8.55 9.99 3.45
CA LEU A 170 -8.34 8.88 2.53
C LEU A 170 -7.82 7.62 3.24
N ARG A 171 -6.91 7.78 4.20
CA ARG A 171 -6.37 6.66 4.98
C ARG A 171 -7.47 5.94 5.77
N HIS A 172 -8.29 6.67 6.53
CA HIS A 172 -9.32 6.06 7.38
C HIS A 172 -10.54 5.59 6.59
N GLN A 173 -10.95 6.35 5.58
CA GLN A 173 -12.22 6.11 4.88
C GLN A 173 -12.07 5.16 3.70
N SER A 174 -10.92 5.13 3.02
CA SER A 174 -10.80 4.40 1.75
C SER A 174 -9.62 3.42 1.69
N GLY A 175 -8.62 3.59 2.55
CA GLY A 175 -7.35 2.87 2.45
C GLY A 175 -6.53 3.22 1.20
N LEU A 176 -6.95 4.21 0.39
CA LEU A 176 -6.33 4.56 -0.90
C LEU A 176 -5.03 5.36 -0.76
N ALA A 177 -4.94 6.23 0.26
CA ALA A 177 -3.73 7.01 0.49
C ALA A 177 -2.68 6.11 1.12
N ALA A 178 -1.74 5.64 0.29
CA ALA A 178 -0.67 4.82 0.78
C ALA A 178 0.22 5.60 1.75
N ARG A 179 0.60 6.84 1.41
CA ARG A 179 1.41 7.68 2.31
C ARG A 179 1.09 9.16 2.23
N SER A 180 1.06 9.81 3.39
CA SER A 180 1.02 11.26 3.51
C SER A 180 2.43 11.83 3.54
N CYS A 181 2.77 12.69 2.60
CA CYS A 181 4.08 13.34 2.51
C CYS A 181 3.96 14.79 2.95
N ARG A 182 4.92 15.32 3.70
CA ARG A 182 4.95 16.73 4.14
C ARG A 182 5.36 17.70 3.04
N SER A 183 5.89 17.17 1.93
CA SER A 183 6.33 17.96 0.78
C SER A 183 6.40 17.13 -0.50
N THR A 184 6.46 17.80 -1.64
CA THR A 184 6.74 17.20 -2.95
C THR A 184 8.06 16.42 -2.96
N LEU A 185 9.12 16.96 -2.35
CA LEU A 185 10.43 16.29 -2.27
C LEU A 185 10.37 15.00 -1.46
N GLU A 186 9.59 14.98 -0.38
CA GLU A 186 9.38 13.76 0.39
C GLU A 186 8.61 12.71 -0.41
N ALA A 187 7.60 13.10 -1.18
CA ALA A 187 6.89 12.18 -2.07
C ALA A 187 7.84 11.57 -3.12
N LEU A 188 8.67 12.40 -3.75
CA LEU A 188 9.67 11.93 -4.72
C LEU A 188 10.69 10.97 -4.09
N ARG A 189 11.14 11.24 -2.86
CA ARG A 189 12.01 10.31 -2.11
C ARG A 189 11.33 8.96 -1.90
N HIS A 190 10.04 8.92 -1.56
CA HIS A 190 9.31 7.67 -1.41
C HIS A 190 9.18 6.90 -2.71
N VAL A 191 8.96 7.58 -3.84
CA VAL A 191 9.00 6.92 -5.16
C VAL A 191 10.36 6.28 -5.41
N ARG A 192 11.46 6.98 -5.11
CA ARG A 192 12.82 6.43 -5.27
C ARG A 192 13.08 5.19 -4.41
N LEU A 193 12.43 5.07 -3.25
CA LEU A 193 12.51 3.89 -2.39
C LEU A 193 11.57 2.76 -2.84
N ALA A 194 10.36 3.08 -3.29
CA ALA A 194 9.35 2.11 -3.68
C ALA A 194 9.65 1.45 -5.01
N LEU A 195 10.13 2.23 -5.98
CA LEU A 195 10.27 1.78 -7.36
C LEU A 195 11.18 0.54 -7.51
N PRO A 196 12.38 0.48 -6.90
CA PRO A 196 13.24 -0.70 -6.99
C PRO A 196 12.60 -1.96 -6.37
N LEU A 197 11.86 -1.79 -5.27
CA LEU A 197 11.16 -2.89 -4.61
C LEU A 197 10.05 -3.47 -5.49
N LEU A 198 9.30 -2.62 -6.20
CA LEU A 198 8.20 -3.03 -7.06
C LEU A 198 8.63 -3.48 -8.46
N SER A 199 9.70 -2.90 -9.01
CA SER A 199 10.14 -3.11 -10.40
C SER A 199 11.12 -4.26 -10.56
N SER A 200 11.81 -4.66 -9.47
CA SER A 200 12.76 -5.76 -9.49
C SER A 200 12.52 -6.66 -8.28
N PRO A 201 11.48 -7.50 -8.32
CA PRO A 201 11.06 -8.30 -7.17
C PRO A 201 12.12 -9.30 -6.69
N GLN A 202 13.15 -9.58 -7.49
CA GLN A 202 14.34 -10.29 -7.06
C GLN A 202 15.56 -9.36 -7.20
N SER A 203 16.23 -9.10 -6.08
CA SER A 203 17.43 -8.26 -6.03
C SER A 203 18.63 -9.01 -6.60
N LEU A 204 19.41 -8.34 -7.45
CA LEU A 204 20.74 -8.80 -7.87
C LEU A 204 21.82 -8.45 -6.82
N VAL A 205 21.50 -7.57 -5.88
CA VAL A 205 22.37 -7.21 -4.76
C VAL A 205 22.19 -8.25 -3.65
N PRO A 206 23.28 -8.75 -3.02
CA PRO A 206 23.20 -9.68 -1.91
C PRO A 206 22.25 -9.21 -0.81
N ALA A 207 21.50 -10.15 -0.24
CA ALA A 207 20.63 -9.89 0.89
C ALA A 207 21.45 -9.30 2.06
N LYS A 208 20.97 -8.20 2.63
CA LYS A 208 21.57 -7.65 3.85
C LYS A 208 21.11 -8.49 5.03
N THR A 209 22.02 -8.85 5.92
CA THR A 209 21.69 -9.60 7.14
C THR A 209 20.64 -8.85 7.96
N ALA A 210 19.60 -9.56 8.39
CA ALA A 210 18.57 -9.02 9.29
C ALA A 210 19.18 -8.49 10.61
N LYS A 211 18.43 -7.67 11.35
CA LYS A 211 18.88 -7.21 12.68
C LYS A 211 19.03 -8.41 13.64
N PRO A 212 19.99 -8.39 14.58
CA PRO A 212 20.24 -9.52 15.48
C PRO A 212 19.01 -9.94 16.29
N THR A 213 18.77 -11.25 16.33
CA THR A 213 17.64 -11.90 17.00
C THR A 213 17.61 -11.72 18.52
N GLN A 214 18.73 -11.36 19.16
CA GLN A 214 18.80 -11.14 20.62
C GLN A 214 17.78 -10.08 21.10
N ALA A 215 17.32 -9.20 20.20
CA ALA A 215 16.24 -8.25 20.46
C ALA A 215 14.85 -8.91 20.61
N LEU A 216 14.60 -10.09 20.01
CA LEU A 216 13.28 -10.74 20.01
C LEU A 216 12.88 -11.32 21.36
N ALA A 217 13.83 -11.90 22.10
CA ALA A 217 13.58 -12.40 23.45
C ALA A 217 13.21 -11.27 24.44
N THR A 218 13.73 -10.06 24.20
CA THR A 218 13.39 -8.85 24.96
C THR A 218 12.15 -8.11 24.47
N LEU A 219 11.70 -8.35 23.23
CA LEU A 219 10.52 -7.71 22.63
C LEU A 219 9.21 -8.27 23.18
N LEU A 220 9.19 -9.57 23.51
CA LEU A 220 8.02 -10.27 24.05
C LEU A 220 8.36 -10.99 25.38
N PRO A 221 8.80 -10.25 26.41
CA PRO A 221 9.23 -10.84 27.69
C PRO A 221 8.04 -11.28 28.55
N ASP A 222 6.87 -10.66 28.35
CA ASP A 222 5.61 -10.96 29.03
C ASP A 222 4.45 -10.85 28.04
N THR A 223 3.52 -11.81 28.07
CA THR A 223 2.37 -11.88 27.15
C THR A 223 1.37 -10.72 27.29
N ARG A 224 1.59 -9.76 28.19
CA ARG A 224 0.67 -8.63 28.44
C ARG A 224 1.09 -7.32 27.79
N ASN A 225 2.38 -7.12 27.53
CA ASN A 225 2.87 -5.82 27.07
C ASN A 225 2.69 -5.65 25.57
N ALA A 226 2.20 -4.48 25.15
CA ALA A 226 2.17 -4.11 23.74
C ALA A 226 3.59 -3.85 23.22
N PHE A 227 3.92 -4.43 22.07
CA PHE A 227 5.20 -4.22 21.39
C PHE A 227 4.98 -3.47 20.07
N ASP A 228 6.04 -2.86 19.53
CA ASP A 228 5.99 -2.31 18.17
C ASP A 228 6.22 -3.42 17.16
N CYS A 229 5.25 -3.68 16.30
CA CYS A 229 5.41 -4.69 15.27
C CYS A 229 6.53 -4.40 14.27
N ARG A 230 6.93 -3.12 14.10
CA ARG A 230 8.06 -2.76 13.23
C ARG A 230 9.38 -3.28 13.76
N GLU A 231 9.55 -3.32 15.08
CA GLU A 231 10.73 -3.88 15.73
C GLU A 231 10.83 -5.39 15.44
N LEU A 232 9.70 -6.12 15.49
CA LEU A 232 9.62 -7.52 15.09
C LEU A 232 9.92 -7.71 13.59
N ILE A 233 9.29 -6.92 12.72
CA ILE A 233 9.49 -6.99 11.26
C ILE A 233 10.98 -6.83 10.92
N ASP A 234 11.67 -5.86 11.53
CA ASP A 234 13.08 -5.55 11.27
C ASP A 234 14.05 -6.71 11.61
N THR A 235 13.64 -7.65 12.46
CA THR A 235 14.43 -8.86 12.77
C THR A 235 14.22 -9.99 11.77
N LEU A 236 13.18 -9.91 10.93
CA LEU A 236 12.81 -10.95 9.98
C LEU A 236 13.31 -10.62 8.56
N ILE A 237 13.36 -9.33 8.21
CA ILE A 237 13.64 -8.87 6.84
C ILE A 237 15.11 -8.47 6.64
N ASP A 238 15.51 -8.30 5.39
CA ASP A 238 16.80 -7.74 5.03
C ASP A 238 16.93 -6.32 5.60
N ALA A 239 18.05 -6.01 6.27
CA ALA A 239 18.20 -4.77 7.00
C ALA A 239 18.01 -3.51 6.14
N GLY A 240 17.15 -2.59 6.64
CA GLY A 240 16.88 -1.30 6.01
C GLY A 240 16.05 -1.40 4.72
N SER A 241 15.37 -2.52 4.47
CA SER A 241 14.56 -2.72 3.27
C SER A 241 13.07 -2.41 3.47
N LEU A 242 12.60 -2.23 4.71
CA LEU A 242 11.20 -1.93 4.99
C LEU A 242 10.80 -0.59 4.40
N LEU A 243 9.79 -0.63 3.53
CA LEU A 243 9.05 0.55 3.13
C LEU A 243 7.62 0.39 3.65
N ALA A 244 7.34 1.05 4.77
CA ALA A 244 5.99 1.11 5.34
C ALA A 244 5.13 2.06 4.49
N TRP A 245 3.87 1.67 4.24
CA TRP A 245 2.96 2.51 3.46
C TRP A 245 2.58 3.72 4.28
N HIS A 246 2.12 3.47 5.49
CA HIS A 246 1.65 4.48 6.40
C HIS A 246 2.68 4.68 7.51
N ASP A 247 3.05 5.94 7.77
CA ASP A 247 3.94 6.30 8.88
C ASP A 247 3.24 6.32 10.23
N ASP A 248 1.90 6.32 10.20
CA ASP A 248 1.12 6.79 11.33
C ASP A 248 0.77 5.67 12.30
N ASP A 249 1.04 5.95 13.56
CA ASP A 249 0.73 5.12 14.72
C ASP A 249 -0.75 5.25 15.12
N ASP A 250 -1.68 5.41 14.18
CA ASP A 250 -3.10 5.63 14.48
C ASP A 250 -4.00 4.39 14.22
N LEU A 251 -3.56 3.47 13.36
CA LEU A 251 -4.27 2.23 13.08
C LEU A 251 -3.60 1.01 13.70
N ALA A 252 -4.41 0.01 14.02
CA ALA A 252 -3.98 -1.26 14.58
C ALA A 252 -3.37 -2.25 13.56
N VAL A 253 -3.10 -1.79 12.34
CA VAL A 253 -2.48 -2.59 11.26
C VAL A 253 -1.41 -1.79 10.54
N ALA A 254 -0.20 -2.34 10.47
CA ALA A 254 0.87 -1.89 9.61
C ALA A 254 0.88 -2.69 8.30
N THR A 255 1.10 -2.01 7.17
CA THR A 255 1.33 -2.63 5.86
C THR A 255 2.54 -2.00 5.19
N GLY A 256 3.23 -2.78 4.37
CA GLY A 256 4.40 -2.33 3.63
C GLY A 256 4.97 -3.41 2.74
N ILE A 257 6.06 -3.12 2.06
CA ILE A 257 6.89 -4.14 1.41
C ILE A 257 8.32 -4.06 1.92
N ALA A 258 9.03 -5.16 1.85
CA ALA A 258 10.43 -5.25 2.24
C ALA A 258 11.16 -6.29 1.39
N ARG A 259 12.45 -6.49 1.66
CA ARG A 259 13.21 -7.61 1.11
C ARG A 259 13.37 -8.72 2.14
N LEU A 260 13.23 -9.96 1.69
CA LEU A 260 13.53 -11.16 2.46
C LEU A 260 14.37 -12.08 1.58
N GLN A 261 15.62 -12.33 1.96
CA GLN A 261 16.61 -13.03 1.13
C GLN A 261 16.71 -12.40 -0.28
N GLY A 262 16.72 -11.06 -0.35
CA GLY A 262 16.78 -10.30 -1.61
C GLY A 262 15.46 -10.27 -2.41
N ARG A 263 14.40 -10.96 -1.99
CA ARG A 263 13.10 -10.99 -2.68
C ARG A 263 12.14 -9.98 -2.09
N THR A 264 11.41 -9.23 -2.91
CA THR A 264 10.35 -8.35 -2.44
C THR A 264 9.20 -9.18 -1.89
N ILE A 265 8.82 -8.91 -0.65
CA ILE A 265 7.65 -9.47 0.00
C ILE A 265 6.71 -8.35 0.45
N GLY A 266 5.41 -8.63 0.43
CA GLY A 266 4.43 -7.83 1.15
C GLY A 266 4.41 -8.20 2.62
N ILE A 267 4.19 -7.21 3.48
CA ILE A 267 4.06 -7.39 4.92
C ILE A 267 2.75 -6.78 5.39
N VAL A 268 1.97 -7.57 6.13
CA VAL A 268 0.81 -7.12 6.91
C VAL A 268 1.03 -7.54 8.35
N SER A 269 0.85 -6.63 9.29
CA SER A 269 1.07 -6.91 10.71
C SER A 269 0.05 -6.17 11.55
N ASN A 270 -0.48 -6.80 12.60
CA ASN A 270 -1.12 -6.05 13.66
C ASN A 270 -0.09 -5.12 14.32
N GLN A 271 -0.55 -3.98 14.84
CA GLN A 271 0.23 -3.05 15.67
C GLN A 271 -0.39 -3.05 17.07
N PRO A 272 0.08 -3.91 18.00
CA PRO A 272 -0.53 -4.07 19.32
C PRO A 272 -0.53 -2.80 20.17
N ARG A 273 0.38 -1.85 19.89
CA ARG A 273 0.36 -0.52 20.54
C ARG A 273 -0.89 0.29 20.19
N GLN A 274 -1.62 -0.06 19.14
CA GLN A 274 -2.85 0.61 18.70
C GLN A 274 -4.05 -0.33 18.82
N HIS A 275 -5.07 0.12 19.55
CA HIS A 275 -6.31 -0.63 19.81
C HIS A 275 -6.07 -2.11 20.23
N ALA A 276 -4.96 -2.42 20.90
CA ALA A 276 -4.55 -3.79 21.23
C ALA A 276 -4.55 -4.77 20.02
N GLY A 277 -4.30 -4.26 18.81
CA GLY A 277 -4.32 -5.06 17.57
C GLY A 277 -5.72 -5.41 17.05
N HIS A 278 -6.80 -4.84 17.61
CA HIS A 278 -8.16 -5.05 17.11
C HIS A 278 -8.38 -4.36 15.77
N LEU A 279 -9.15 -5.00 14.89
CA LEU A 279 -9.36 -4.52 13.53
C LEU A 279 -10.74 -3.85 13.39
N GLY A 280 -10.76 -2.59 12.98
CA GLY A 280 -11.97 -1.88 12.57
C GLY A 280 -12.09 -1.80 11.04
N LEU A 281 -13.03 -0.96 10.60
CA LEU A 281 -13.31 -0.74 9.17
C LEU A 281 -12.10 -0.16 8.43
N ALA A 282 -11.37 0.78 9.05
CA ALA A 282 -10.18 1.40 8.46
C ALA A 282 -9.04 0.39 8.28
N GLU A 283 -8.80 -0.46 9.28
CA GLU A 283 -7.82 -1.54 9.21
C GLU A 283 -8.15 -2.54 8.09
N LEU A 284 -9.42 -2.95 7.98
CA LEU A 284 -9.84 -3.89 6.93
C LEU A 284 -9.70 -3.29 5.53
N ARG A 285 -10.07 -2.01 5.32
CA ARG A 285 -9.85 -1.32 4.04
C ARG A 285 -8.36 -1.24 3.69
N ARG A 286 -7.50 -1.01 4.68
CA ARG A 286 -6.04 -1.02 4.51
C ARG A 286 -5.52 -2.41 4.11
N ILE A 287 -6.00 -3.48 4.76
CA ILE A 287 -5.64 -4.86 4.42
C ILE A 287 -6.10 -5.19 3.00
N GLU A 288 -7.36 -4.89 2.67
CA GLU A 288 -7.94 -5.12 1.34
C GLU A 288 -7.08 -4.50 0.23
N ARG A 289 -6.75 -3.21 0.38
CA ARG A 289 -5.92 -2.49 -0.59
C ARG A 289 -4.51 -3.06 -0.70
N PHE A 290 -3.92 -3.44 0.43
CA PHE A 290 -2.61 -4.05 0.47
C PHE A 290 -2.58 -5.42 -0.25
N LEU A 291 -3.57 -6.29 0.02
CA LEU A 291 -3.68 -7.59 -0.64
C LEU A 291 -3.90 -7.45 -2.15
N GLN A 292 -4.67 -6.45 -2.57
CA GLN A 292 -4.83 -6.14 -3.99
C GLN A 292 -3.48 -5.79 -4.65
N LEU A 293 -2.64 -5.00 -4.00
CA LEU A 293 -1.28 -4.71 -4.47
C LEU A 293 -0.44 -5.98 -4.56
N CYS A 294 -0.41 -6.79 -3.49
CA CYS A 294 0.36 -8.04 -3.47
C CYS A 294 -0.07 -9.01 -4.57
N ARG A 295 -1.39 -9.10 -4.84
CA ARG A 295 -1.93 -9.91 -5.94
C ARG A 295 -1.47 -9.39 -7.30
N ILE A 296 -1.63 -8.09 -7.57
CA ILE A 296 -1.29 -7.48 -8.86
C ILE A 296 0.22 -7.49 -9.13
N ARG A 297 1.05 -7.40 -8.08
CA ARG A 297 2.52 -7.44 -8.15
C ARG A 297 3.10 -8.84 -7.91
N LYS A 298 2.25 -9.83 -7.67
CA LYS A 298 2.63 -11.22 -7.39
C LYS A 298 3.67 -11.33 -6.26
N LEU A 299 3.50 -10.53 -5.21
CA LEU A 299 4.38 -10.53 -4.04
C LEU A 299 3.96 -11.61 -3.04
N PRO A 300 4.87 -12.48 -2.56
CA PRO A 300 4.62 -13.31 -1.39
C PRO A 300 4.25 -12.43 -0.19
N VAL A 301 3.40 -12.93 0.69
CA VAL A 301 2.91 -12.17 1.84
C VAL A 301 3.37 -12.77 3.16
N LEU A 302 4.03 -11.95 3.97
CA LEU A 302 4.30 -12.23 5.36
C LEU A 302 3.21 -11.57 6.22
N SER A 303 2.45 -12.38 6.96
CA SER A 303 1.41 -11.93 7.88
C SER A 303 1.82 -12.16 9.33
N LEU A 304 1.92 -11.10 10.12
CA LEU A 304 2.17 -11.16 11.55
C LEU A 304 0.87 -10.94 12.32
N ILE A 305 0.45 -11.95 13.07
CA ILE A 305 -0.91 -12.07 13.61
C ILE A 305 -0.86 -11.96 15.13
N ASP A 306 -1.18 -10.76 15.64
CA ASP A 306 -1.35 -10.49 17.06
C ASP A 306 -2.61 -9.63 17.27
N THR A 307 -3.77 -10.27 17.28
CA THR A 307 -5.07 -9.59 17.28
C THR A 307 -6.08 -10.21 18.24
N GLY A 308 -6.78 -9.33 18.95
CA GLY A 308 -7.91 -9.67 19.81
C GLY A 308 -9.23 -9.90 19.08
N GLY A 309 -9.30 -9.62 17.77
CA GLY A 309 -10.52 -9.78 16.97
C GLY A 309 -10.89 -8.52 16.17
N LEU A 310 -12.10 -8.54 15.59
CA LEU A 310 -12.71 -7.34 15.01
C LEU A 310 -13.30 -6.46 16.13
N LEU A 311 -13.24 -5.14 15.97
CA LEU A 311 -13.96 -4.20 16.83
C LEU A 311 -15.47 -4.37 16.63
N PRO A 312 -16.28 -4.36 17.72
CA PRO A 312 -17.74 -4.30 17.59
C PRO A 312 -18.15 -3.03 16.83
N ALA A 313 -18.86 -3.20 15.71
CA ALA A 313 -19.34 -2.08 14.91
C ALA A 313 -20.51 -1.34 15.58
N LEU A 314 -20.66 -0.06 15.23
CA LEU A 314 -21.88 0.70 15.51
C LEU A 314 -22.99 0.28 14.53
N PRO A 315 -24.28 0.39 14.90
CA PRO A 315 -25.39 -0.07 14.06
C PRO A 315 -25.41 0.50 12.63
N ASP A 316 -24.92 1.73 12.45
CA ASP A 316 -24.84 2.44 11.17
C ASP A 316 -23.63 2.06 10.31
N THR A 317 -22.64 1.36 10.88
CA THR A 317 -21.39 0.97 10.19
C THR A 317 -21.21 -0.55 10.07
N ASP A 318 -22.08 -1.34 10.70
CA ASP A 318 -21.98 -2.81 10.73
C ASP A 318 -22.06 -3.45 9.35
N ALA A 319 -22.95 -2.96 8.48
CA ALA A 319 -23.06 -3.44 7.10
C ALA A 319 -21.78 -3.16 6.29
N ASP A 320 -21.18 -1.98 6.46
CA ASP A 320 -19.92 -1.60 5.79
C ASP A 320 -18.74 -2.43 6.31
N LEU A 321 -18.69 -2.69 7.62
CA LEU A 321 -17.70 -3.56 8.25
C LEU A 321 -17.81 -4.98 7.70
N LEU A 322 -19.01 -5.57 7.71
CA LEU A 322 -19.27 -6.90 7.19
C LEU A 322 -18.89 -7.03 5.70
N ALA A 323 -19.35 -6.09 4.87
CA ALA A 323 -19.04 -6.10 3.44
C ALA A 323 -17.52 -6.00 3.18
N THR A 324 -16.82 -5.15 3.93
CA THR A 324 -15.36 -5.00 3.81
C THR A 324 -14.62 -6.22 4.32
N TRP A 325 -15.07 -6.82 5.43
CA TRP A 325 -14.50 -8.05 5.95
C TRP A 325 -14.61 -9.19 4.93
N LEU A 326 -15.76 -9.36 4.28
CA LEU A 326 -15.95 -10.35 3.22
C LEU A 326 -14.99 -10.13 2.04
N ARG A 327 -14.72 -8.88 1.63
CA ARG A 327 -13.73 -8.59 0.58
C ARG A 327 -12.30 -8.89 1.01
N VAL A 328 -11.95 -8.68 2.27
CA VAL A 328 -10.63 -9.10 2.82
C VAL A 328 -10.49 -10.61 2.80
N LEU A 329 -11.53 -11.35 3.21
CA LEU A 329 -11.52 -12.81 3.13
C LEU A 329 -11.35 -13.29 1.70
N ASP A 330 -12.12 -12.76 0.76
CA ASP A 330 -11.99 -13.07 -0.67
C ASP A 330 -10.59 -12.75 -1.21
N ALA A 331 -10.02 -11.60 -0.82
CA ALA A 331 -8.66 -11.22 -1.21
C ALA A 331 -7.61 -12.22 -0.71
N TRP A 332 -7.76 -12.76 0.51
CA TRP A 332 -6.90 -13.83 1.01
C TRP A 332 -7.10 -15.15 0.27
N GLN A 333 -8.33 -15.50 -0.12
CA GLN A 333 -8.59 -16.76 -0.83
C GLN A 333 -8.14 -16.72 -2.28
N THR A 334 -8.22 -15.56 -2.93
CA THR A 334 -7.81 -15.35 -4.33
C THR A 334 -6.33 -14.97 -4.47
N LEU A 335 -5.57 -14.94 -3.37
CA LEU A 335 -4.13 -14.67 -3.40
C LEU A 335 -3.38 -15.90 -3.90
N GLU A 336 -2.86 -15.83 -5.13
CA GLU A 336 -2.11 -16.92 -5.77
C GLU A 336 -0.65 -17.03 -5.28
N THR A 337 -0.13 -16.00 -4.63
CA THR A 337 1.25 -15.97 -4.16
C THR A 337 1.41 -16.71 -2.84
N PRO A 338 2.61 -17.24 -2.55
CA PRO A 338 2.85 -17.88 -1.27
C PRO A 338 2.61 -16.94 -0.09
N ARG A 339 2.15 -17.49 1.02
CA ARG A 339 1.95 -16.74 2.26
C ARG A 339 2.63 -17.44 3.45
N ILE A 340 3.22 -16.64 4.34
CA ILE A 340 3.78 -17.09 5.62
C ILE A 340 3.02 -16.35 6.71
N SER A 341 2.39 -17.08 7.63
CA SER A 341 1.72 -16.49 8.80
C SER A 341 2.53 -16.77 10.06
N ILE A 342 2.80 -15.75 10.86
CA ILE A 342 3.46 -15.87 12.15
C ILE A 342 2.50 -15.45 13.25
N VAL A 343 2.29 -16.31 14.23
CA VAL A 343 1.50 -16.02 15.42
C VAL A 343 2.44 -15.91 16.62
N PRO A 344 2.89 -14.70 16.99
CA PRO A 344 3.78 -14.50 18.13
C PRO A 344 3.07 -14.67 19.49
N ARG A 345 1.78 -14.32 19.57
CA ARG A 345 1.02 -14.33 20.82
C ARG A 345 -0.46 -14.63 20.64
N LEU A 346 -1.26 -13.68 20.14
CA LEU A 346 -2.73 -13.77 20.17
C LEU A 346 -3.32 -13.87 18.76
N ALA A 347 -4.20 -14.86 18.54
CA ALA A 347 -4.93 -14.98 17.27
C ALA A 347 -6.39 -15.38 17.54
N LEU A 348 -7.25 -14.38 17.77
CA LEU A 348 -8.65 -14.60 18.12
C LEU A 348 -9.62 -14.40 16.95
N GLY A 349 -10.52 -15.39 16.80
CA GLY A 349 -11.76 -15.30 16.03
C GLY A 349 -11.62 -14.72 14.62
N THR A 350 -12.53 -13.81 14.28
CA THR A 350 -12.61 -13.14 12.97
C THR A 350 -11.41 -12.23 12.69
N GLY A 351 -10.73 -11.72 13.73
CA GLY A 351 -9.50 -10.93 13.57
C GLY A 351 -8.38 -11.77 12.96
N ALA A 352 -8.17 -12.98 13.48
CA ALA A 352 -7.16 -13.89 12.94
C ALA A 352 -7.45 -14.27 11.46
N LEU A 353 -8.72 -14.52 11.12
CA LEU A 353 -9.14 -14.77 9.74
C LEU A 353 -8.88 -13.57 8.83
N SER A 354 -9.11 -12.35 9.34
CA SER A 354 -8.85 -11.10 8.61
C SER A 354 -7.36 -10.90 8.31
N MET A 355 -6.48 -11.48 9.14
CA MET A 355 -5.03 -11.49 8.94
C MET A 355 -4.56 -12.72 8.12
N GLY A 356 -5.48 -13.48 7.55
CA GLY A 356 -5.16 -14.60 6.66
C GLY A 356 -4.80 -15.91 7.37
N LEU A 357 -5.16 -16.06 8.65
CA LEU A 357 -4.97 -17.32 9.37
C LEU A 357 -5.95 -18.38 8.85
N THR A 358 -5.46 -19.27 8.00
CA THR A 358 -6.17 -20.46 7.50
C THR A 358 -5.41 -21.75 7.85
N PRO A 359 -6.00 -22.94 7.67
CA PRO A 359 -5.24 -24.19 7.71
C PRO A 359 -4.03 -24.13 6.78
N ALA A 360 -2.91 -24.69 7.21
CA ALA A 360 -1.68 -24.66 6.44
C ALA A 360 -1.84 -25.49 5.15
N THR A 361 -1.28 -25.00 4.06
CA THR A 361 -1.35 -25.63 2.73
C THR A 361 0.03 -25.56 2.07
N PRO A 362 0.27 -26.24 0.93
CA PRO A 362 1.53 -26.10 0.19
C PRO A 362 1.87 -24.67 -0.23
N ARG A 363 0.91 -23.73 -0.18
CA ARG A 363 1.12 -22.30 -0.49
C ARG A 363 0.97 -21.41 0.74
N HIS A 364 0.77 -21.99 1.93
CA HIS A 364 0.60 -21.31 3.20
C HIS A 364 1.33 -22.04 4.32
N ILE A 365 2.47 -21.48 4.74
CA ILE A 365 3.18 -21.96 5.93
C ILE A 365 2.76 -21.14 7.15
N ARG A 366 2.41 -21.83 8.23
CA ARG A 366 2.06 -21.24 9.53
C ARG A 366 3.20 -21.46 10.51
N ILE A 367 3.63 -20.41 11.18
CA ILE A 367 4.66 -20.41 12.22
C ILE A 367 4.00 -19.92 13.51
N GLU A 368 4.07 -20.72 14.56
CA GLU A 368 3.59 -20.37 15.89
C GLU A 368 4.73 -20.37 16.89
N TRP A 369 4.73 -19.37 17.76
CA TRP A 369 5.71 -19.32 18.83
C TRP A 369 5.29 -20.20 20.01
N LEU A 370 6.26 -20.92 20.58
CA LEU A 370 6.05 -21.69 21.80
C LEU A 370 5.53 -20.76 22.91
N GLY A 371 4.35 -21.07 23.46
CA GLY A 371 3.69 -20.25 24.49
C GLY A 371 2.61 -19.30 23.98
N ALA A 372 2.54 -19.01 22.67
CA ALA A 372 1.42 -18.26 22.07
C ALA A 372 0.06 -18.99 22.26
N GLY A 373 0.11 -20.32 22.36
CA GLY A 373 -1.06 -21.21 22.40
C GLY A 373 -1.93 -21.19 23.65
N THR A 374 -1.64 -20.38 24.69
CA THR A 374 -2.52 -20.33 25.89
C THR A 374 -3.69 -19.35 25.76
N GLN A 375 -3.76 -18.53 24.69
CA GLN A 375 -4.91 -17.64 24.42
C GLN A 375 -5.40 -17.67 22.97
N ALA A 376 -4.89 -18.55 22.11
CA ALA A 376 -5.52 -18.90 20.82
C ALA A 376 -6.77 -19.79 21.00
N SER A 377 -7.32 -19.84 22.22
CA SER A 377 -8.57 -20.49 22.61
C SER A 377 -9.74 -19.65 22.10
N GLY A 378 -10.42 -20.15 21.09
CA GLY A 378 -11.53 -19.45 20.48
C GLY A 378 -12.19 -20.25 19.37
N THR A 379 -11.40 -20.92 18.50
CA THR A 379 -12.01 -21.74 17.44
C THR A 379 -11.13 -22.84 16.83
N PHE A 380 -9.78 -22.77 16.87
CA PHE A 380 -8.94 -23.81 16.22
C PHE A 380 -8.24 -24.78 17.17
N ALA A 381 -7.99 -24.41 18.43
CA ALA A 381 -7.35 -25.31 19.41
C ALA A 381 -8.37 -26.19 20.18
N ASP A 382 -9.56 -25.66 20.47
CA ASP A 382 -10.55 -26.33 21.33
C ASP A 382 -11.26 -27.53 20.67
N ALA A 383 -11.07 -27.75 19.36
CA ALA A 383 -11.65 -28.89 18.65
C ALA A 383 -10.81 -30.17 18.69
N HIS A 384 -9.53 -30.12 19.14
CA HIS A 384 -8.69 -31.32 19.22
C HIS A 384 -7.70 -31.26 20.41
N PRO A 385 -8.01 -31.91 21.55
CA PRO A 385 -7.10 -32.00 22.70
C PRO A 385 -5.87 -32.90 22.46
N THR A 386 -5.63 -33.34 21.23
CA THR A 386 -4.53 -34.22 20.79
C THR A 386 -3.85 -33.71 19.51
N ALA A 387 -3.70 -32.40 19.33
CA ALA A 387 -2.95 -31.83 18.20
C ALA A 387 -1.43 -31.97 18.38
N GLN A 388 -0.93 -33.20 18.41
CA GLN A 388 0.49 -33.55 18.37
C GLN A 388 0.91 -34.07 16.98
N GLN A 389 0.28 -33.56 15.92
CA GLN A 389 0.76 -33.71 14.54
C GLN A 389 0.74 -32.35 13.85
N THR A 390 1.83 -31.61 14.01
CA THR A 390 2.16 -30.48 13.14
C THR A 390 2.41 -31.04 11.74
N GLY A 391 1.46 -30.84 10.82
CA GLY A 391 1.65 -31.18 9.40
C GLY A 391 2.85 -30.44 8.80
N PRO A 392 3.32 -30.80 7.59
CA PRO A 392 4.58 -30.29 7.02
C PRO A 392 4.62 -28.77 6.80
N TYR A 393 3.48 -28.09 6.87
CA TYR A 393 3.33 -26.65 6.63
C TYR A 393 3.00 -25.86 7.92
N HIS A 394 3.05 -26.50 9.09
CA HIS A 394 2.85 -25.86 10.40
C HIS A 394 4.09 -26.06 11.27
N LEU A 395 4.74 -24.97 11.65
CA LEU A 395 5.97 -24.94 12.41
C LEU A 395 5.71 -24.36 13.80
N LEU A 396 6.16 -25.06 14.84
CA LEU A 396 6.26 -24.55 16.20
C LEU A 396 7.72 -24.17 16.45
N THR A 397 7.98 -22.92 16.81
CA THR A 397 9.35 -22.39 16.92
C THR A 397 9.52 -21.55 18.18
N ALA A 398 10.75 -21.49 18.70
CA ALA A 398 11.08 -20.49 19.70
C ALA A 398 11.17 -19.11 19.02
N PRO A 399 10.89 -17.99 19.73
CA PRO A 399 11.04 -16.65 19.15
C PRO A 399 12.42 -16.40 18.52
N ALA A 400 13.48 -16.95 19.12
CA ALA A 400 14.85 -16.82 18.64
C ALA A 400 15.11 -17.54 17.29
N ASP A 401 14.38 -18.61 17.01
CA ASP A 401 14.55 -19.39 15.78
C ASP A 401 13.61 -18.91 14.65
N CYS A 402 12.75 -17.94 14.94
CA CYS A 402 11.75 -17.45 14.00
C CYS A 402 12.34 -16.91 12.70
N PRO A 403 13.43 -16.10 12.67
CA PRO A 403 14.01 -15.64 11.41
C PRO A 403 14.46 -16.80 10.50
N LEU A 404 15.07 -17.84 11.10
CA LEU A 404 15.50 -19.03 10.36
C LEU A 404 14.29 -19.82 9.81
N ALA A 405 13.23 -19.95 10.61
CA ALA A 405 11.99 -20.60 10.18
C ALA A 405 11.32 -19.85 9.02
N VAL A 406 11.33 -18.52 9.05
CA VAL A 406 10.78 -17.67 7.98
C VAL A 406 11.56 -17.82 6.67
N HIS A 407 12.90 -17.81 6.74
CA HIS A 407 13.75 -18.06 5.57
C HIS A 407 13.49 -19.46 4.98
N THR A 408 13.47 -20.48 5.83
CA THR A 408 13.20 -21.86 5.41
C THR A 408 11.81 -21.99 4.79
N ALA A 409 10.81 -21.34 5.37
CA ALA A 409 9.45 -21.33 4.85
C ALA A 409 9.39 -20.64 3.47
N LEU A 410 10.11 -19.54 3.29
CA LEU A 410 10.17 -18.87 1.99
C LEU A 410 10.82 -19.76 0.93
N ASP A 411 11.85 -20.52 1.27
CA ASP A 411 12.51 -21.46 0.36
C ASP A 411 11.61 -22.67 0.03
N LEU A 412 10.90 -23.24 1.01
CA LEU A 412 9.97 -24.35 0.81
C LEU A 412 8.80 -23.98 -0.11
N LEU A 413 8.32 -22.74 -0.03
CA LEU A 413 7.24 -22.24 -0.87
C LEU A 413 7.67 -21.98 -2.33
N GLN A 414 8.96 -22.17 -2.64
CA GLN A 414 9.52 -21.99 -3.98
C GLN A 414 9.85 -23.32 -4.68
N ALA A 415 10.03 -24.41 -3.93
CA ALA A 415 10.21 -25.76 -4.45
C ALA A 415 8.87 -26.32 -4.95
#